data_AF-A0A973A2S4-F1
#
_entry.id   AF-A0A973A2S4-F1
#
_cell.length_a   1.000
_cell.length_b   1.000
_cell.length_c   1.000
_cell.angle_alpha   90.00
_cell.angle_beta   90.00
_cell.angle_gamma   90.00
#
_symmetry.space_group_name_H-M   'P 1'
#
loop_
_entity.id
_entity.type
_entity.pdbx_description
1 polymer ?
#
loop_
_entity_poly.entity_id
_entity_poly.type
_entity_poly.pdbx_seq_one_letter_code
_entity_poly.pdbx_strand_id
1 'polypeptide(L)'
;MTTLHDQMSSAEMAVRKEVPYSPHDILSRHHALILLMLMGIGIPGVQAKTWHVSEESLPTIATADKVRTIKQAVSQLKAGDKIVIHGGIYREMVTINQSGTADQPITLQAAPGAWVVLTGSDRITRWAKEPGQELVYSTPWSKRFVTWNKNNTHPNDDHHRLIGRCEQVFINGYPLRQVLDRTQLSRGSFYVDLRAKRLYVCSADGQDISGDNALVEVSARERILSIKGNYITLSGLQCRYAANRAQQGAAEFKGDHTTIEDCSFASTNASGAEFSGQNITVRRCTFQHNGQLGFGANKAHRLLITDCTIRNNNTKDFNRGWEAGGDKICMTRDAVIEHSTFVENHGNGIWFDIGNENCEVRNCLIAYNDNAGIFYEISYGLKAHDNVIVGNGFAFTPGAWGANAGMSLSSSPQCIIERNLLVGNLEGFNFREQNRSTPRIDGESEPVWNADQVIRHNVLAYNRKAQVWGWFDIGDERHWPRSLQTKSDQSDTSDEGLSLEDLKLSLTNNLYCPGPGQGLFNWGVTWKRHQRYPDLETVQTQLGLAQNSIVADFPAENIAGLDMRIPCDSPAMLKDCYPRGPVPGVRLGIRD
;
A
#
# COMPACT_ATOMS: atom_id res chain seq x y z
N MET A 1 -9.01 -13.29 17.19
CA MET A 1 -10.15 -13.86 16.45
C MET A 1 -11.39 -13.07 16.83
N THR A 2 -12.32 -12.90 15.87
CA THR A 2 -13.49 -12.01 15.82
C THR A 2 -13.24 -10.49 15.79
N THR A 3 -13.24 -9.90 14.60
CA THR A 3 -14.22 -8.87 14.16
C THR A 3 -13.87 -8.32 12.76
N LEU A 4 -14.41 -8.97 11.73
CA LEU A 4 -14.77 -8.40 10.42
C LEU A 4 -15.92 -9.24 9.83
N HIS A 5 -16.88 -9.54 10.70
CA HIS A 5 -18.14 -10.20 10.36
C HIS A 5 -19.22 -9.38 11.07
N ASP A 6 -19.70 -8.34 10.40
CA ASP A 6 -21.03 -7.74 10.61
C ASP A 6 -21.16 -6.50 9.73
N GLN A 7 -21.60 -6.70 8.48
CA GLN A 7 -22.50 -5.80 7.77
C GLN A 7 -23.16 -6.57 6.62
N MET A 8 -24.07 -7.50 6.92
CA MET A 8 -25.08 -7.96 5.97
C MET A 8 -26.38 -8.30 6.70
N SER A 9 -27.40 -7.47 6.52
CA SER A 9 -28.80 -7.87 6.68
C SER A 9 -29.71 -6.88 5.97
N SER A 10 -30.72 -7.45 5.29
CA SER A 10 -31.91 -6.87 4.68
C SER A 10 -31.80 -6.32 3.24
N ALA A 11 -32.06 -7.21 2.27
CA ALA A 11 -33.20 -7.07 1.36
C ALA A 11 -33.32 -8.34 0.50
N GLU A 12 -34.20 -9.25 0.92
CA GLU A 12 -34.61 -10.42 0.15
C GLU A 12 -35.72 -10.09 -0.87
N MET A 13 -35.66 -10.83 -1.97
CA MET A 13 -36.75 -11.36 -2.78
C MET A 13 -37.56 -10.43 -3.71
N ALA A 14 -37.28 -10.58 -5.01
CA ALA A 14 -38.34 -10.75 -6.01
C ALA A 14 -37.92 -11.76 -7.10
N VAL A 15 -38.58 -12.91 -7.02
CA VAL A 15 -38.76 -14.03 -7.95
C VAL A 15 -38.50 -13.73 -9.44
N ARG A 16 -37.57 -14.49 -10.05
CA ARG A 16 -37.48 -14.70 -11.51
C ARG A 16 -38.51 -15.73 -11.95
N LYS A 17 -39.29 -15.41 -13.00
CA LYS A 17 -39.97 -16.39 -13.86
C LYS A 17 -39.22 -16.48 -15.18
N GLU A 18 -38.80 -17.70 -15.53
CA GLU A 18 -38.47 -18.11 -16.90
C GLU A 18 -39.73 -18.04 -17.79
N VAL A 19 -39.60 -17.78 -19.11
CA VAL A 19 -39.76 -18.73 -20.26
C VAL A 19 -39.34 -17.99 -21.58
N PRO A 20 -39.34 -18.56 -22.81
CA PRO A 20 -38.11 -18.88 -23.56
C PRO A 20 -37.99 -18.15 -24.92
N TYR A 21 -36.87 -18.38 -25.60
CA TYR A 21 -36.60 -17.96 -26.98
C TYR A 21 -37.21 -18.94 -28.00
N SER A 22 -37.70 -18.45 -29.13
CA SER A 22 -37.97 -19.23 -30.37
C SER A 22 -37.55 -18.44 -31.61
N PRO A 23 -36.93 -19.07 -32.64
CA PRO A 23 -36.53 -18.45 -33.91
C PRO A 23 -37.52 -18.73 -35.06
N HIS A 24 -37.20 -18.21 -36.27
CA HIS A 24 -37.88 -18.27 -37.60
C HIS A 24 -38.74 -17.02 -37.95
N ASP A 25 -38.75 -16.38 -39.13
CA ASP A 25 -38.31 -16.61 -40.52
C ASP A 25 -38.21 -15.22 -41.25
N ILE A 26 -37.20 -14.90 -42.07
CA ILE A 26 -37.05 -15.05 -43.54
C ILE A 26 -37.92 -14.12 -44.46
N LEU A 27 -37.20 -13.32 -45.28
CA LEU A 27 -37.45 -12.77 -46.64
C LEU A 27 -38.47 -11.65 -46.97
N SER A 28 -37.88 -10.49 -47.35
CA SER A 28 -37.88 -9.92 -48.72
C SER A 28 -38.61 -8.59 -49.00
N ARG A 29 -37.81 -7.69 -49.61
CA ARG A 29 -38.06 -6.70 -50.68
C ARG A 29 -39.15 -5.63 -50.45
N HIS A 30 -38.74 -4.37 -50.51
CA HIS A 30 -39.05 -3.48 -51.64
C HIS A 30 -38.15 -2.22 -51.61
N HIS A 31 -37.61 -1.87 -52.78
CA HIS A 31 -36.88 -0.63 -53.02
C HIS A 31 -37.87 0.54 -53.10
N ALA A 32 -37.63 1.59 -52.34
CA ALA A 32 -38.11 2.93 -52.67
C ALA A 32 -37.03 3.94 -52.27
N LEU A 33 -36.46 4.60 -53.27
CA LEU A 33 -35.65 5.79 -53.12
C LEU A 33 -36.45 6.83 -52.33
N ILE A 34 -35.95 7.25 -51.16
CA ILE A 34 -36.27 8.55 -50.57
C ILE A 34 -34.96 9.31 -50.38
N LEU A 35 -34.89 10.43 -51.08
CA LEU A 35 -33.81 11.40 -51.10
C LEU A 35 -33.45 11.85 -49.67
N LEU A 36 -32.14 11.96 -49.43
CA LEU A 36 -31.54 12.67 -48.31
C LEU A 36 -32.18 14.06 -48.09
N MET A 37 -32.71 14.29 -46.90
CA MET A 37 -32.49 15.53 -46.17
C MET A 37 -31.90 15.17 -44.80
N LEU A 38 -30.59 14.95 -44.79
CA LEU A 38 -29.78 15.06 -43.57
C LEU A 38 -29.79 16.55 -43.18
N MET A 39 -30.84 16.98 -42.48
CA MET A 39 -30.68 18.11 -41.56
C MET A 39 -29.75 17.60 -40.47
N GLY A 40 -28.46 17.89 -40.64
CA GLY A 40 -27.49 17.82 -39.57
C GLY A 40 -27.97 18.76 -38.47
N ILE A 41 -28.73 18.24 -37.52
CA ILE A 41 -28.82 18.82 -36.20
C ILE A 41 -27.40 18.64 -35.66
N GLY A 42 -26.57 19.66 -35.87
CA GLY A 42 -25.34 19.81 -35.12
C GLY A 42 -25.76 19.81 -33.67
N ILE A 43 -25.58 18.69 -32.98
CA ILE A 43 -25.57 18.69 -31.53
C ILE A 43 -24.47 19.69 -31.19
N PRO A 44 -24.78 20.83 -30.55
CA PRO A 44 -23.74 21.77 -30.19
C PRO A 44 -22.78 20.99 -29.30
N GLY A 45 -21.57 20.75 -29.81
CA GLY A 45 -20.52 20.12 -29.03
C GLY A 45 -20.37 20.95 -27.78
N VAL A 46 -20.66 20.36 -26.62
CA VAL A 46 -20.40 21.04 -25.35
C VAL A 46 -18.89 21.25 -25.32
N GLN A 47 -18.46 22.48 -25.56
CA GLN A 47 -17.05 22.83 -25.57
C GLN A 47 -16.51 22.64 -24.15
N ALA A 48 -15.45 21.83 -24.02
CA ALA A 48 -14.74 21.63 -22.78
C ALA A 48 -14.34 22.98 -22.17
N LYS A 49 -14.72 23.21 -20.91
CA LYS A 49 -14.42 24.45 -20.20
C LYS A 49 -13.15 24.29 -19.36
N THR A 50 -12.33 25.34 -19.29
CA THR A 50 -11.20 25.41 -18.34
C THR A 50 -11.55 26.35 -17.20
N TRP A 51 -11.51 25.82 -15.97
CA TRP A 51 -11.67 26.55 -14.72
C TRP A 51 -10.29 26.87 -14.13
N HIS A 52 -10.07 28.11 -13.71
CA HIS A 52 -8.87 28.53 -13.01
C HIS A 52 -9.18 28.81 -11.55
N VAL A 53 -8.52 28.08 -10.65
CA VAL A 53 -8.69 28.19 -9.20
C VAL A 53 -7.53 28.98 -8.61
N SER A 54 -7.81 30.09 -7.91
CA SER A 54 -6.81 30.84 -7.16
C SER A 54 -7.44 31.65 -6.03
N GLU A 55 -6.77 31.72 -4.87
CA GLU A 55 -7.11 32.67 -3.82
C GLU A 55 -6.70 34.11 -4.17
N GLU A 56 -5.72 34.25 -5.09
CA GLU A 56 -5.19 35.53 -5.57
C GLU A 56 -5.87 36.01 -6.85
N SER A 57 -5.63 37.27 -7.22
CA SER A 57 -6.15 37.83 -8.46
C SER A 57 -5.41 37.29 -9.68
N LEU A 58 -6.14 36.79 -10.68
CA LEU A 58 -5.60 36.38 -11.98
C LEU A 58 -6.01 37.38 -13.07
N PRO A 59 -5.38 38.56 -13.23
CA PRO A 59 -5.88 39.63 -14.10
C PRO A 59 -5.99 39.24 -15.58
N THR A 60 -5.19 38.26 -16.04
CA THR A 60 -5.13 37.82 -17.44
C THR A 60 -6.17 36.76 -17.83
N ILE A 61 -6.90 36.19 -16.87
CA ILE A 61 -7.93 35.18 -17.12
C ILE A 61 -9.31 35.86 -17.18
N ALA A 62 -10.27 35.32 -17.93
CA ALA A 62 -11.64 35.85 -17.93
C ALA A 62 -12.35 35.57 -16.61
N THR A 63 -13.14 36.51 -16.09
CA THR A 63 -13.83 36.36 -14.80
C THR A 63 -14.77 35.16 -14.75
N ALA A 64 -15.42 34.81 -15.87
CA ALA A 64 -16.34 33.67 -15.98
C ALA A 64 -15.65 32.29 -15.83
N ASP A 65 -14.32 32.25 -15.93
CA ASP A 65 -13.51 31.04 -15.84
C ASP A 65 -12.75 30.94 -14.51
N LYS A 66 -12.85 31.96 -13.65
CA LYS A 66 -12.18 32.01 -12.35
C LYS A 66 -13.10 31.56 -11.23
N VAL A 67 -12.53 30.80 -10.31
CA VAL A 67 -13.15 30.50 -9.02
C VAL A 67 -12.11 30.59 -7.90
N ARG A 68 -12.56 30.75 -6.66
CA ARG A 68 -11.64 30.84 -5.52
C ARG A 68 -11.27 29.50 -4.91
N THR A 69 -12.14 28.50 -5.07
CA THR A 69 -11.97 27.17 -4.46
C THR A 69 -12.09 26.06 -5.48
N ILE A 70 -11.41 24.95 -5.21
CA ILE A 70 -11.49 23.75 -6.05
C ILE A 70 -12.91 23.21 -6.02
N LYS A 71 -13.57 23.21 -4.85
CA LYS A 71 -14.97 22.78 -4.70
C LYS A 71 -15.94 23.56 -5.60
N GLN A 72 -15.72 24.87 -5.79
CA GLN A 72 -16.56 25.68 -6.66
C GLN A 72 -16.40 25.29 -8.14
N ALA A 73 -15.17 25.01 -8.60
CA ALA A 73 -14.95 24.45 -9.95
C ALA A 73 -15.61 23.08 -10.08
N VAL A 74 -15.38 22.19 -9.10
CA VAL A 74 -15.91 20.82 -9.10
C VAL A 74 -17.44 20.76 -9.19
N SER A 75 -18.15 21.66 -8.50
CA SER A 75 -19.63 21.67 -8.55
C SER A 75 -20.23 21.95 -9.93
N GLN A 76 -19.42 22.39 -10.90
CA GLN A 76 -19.83 22.77 -12.24
C GLN A 76 -19.20 21.89 -13.33
N LEU A 77 -18.43 20.88 -12.94
CA LEU A 77 -17.71 20.00 -13.86
C LEU A 77 -18.63 19.23 -14.79
N LYS A 78 -18.25 19.18 -16.06
CA LYS A 78 -18.79 18.29 -17.08
C LYS A 78 -17.66 17.45 -17.67
N ALA A 79 -18.01 16.39 -18.40
CA ALA A 79 -17.04 15.60 -19.15
C ALA A 79 -16.22 16.52 -20.09
N GLY A 80 -14.91 16.31 -20.13
CA GLY A 80 -13.96 17.11 -20.91
C GLY A 80 -13.44 18.36 -20.20
N ASP A 81 -14.05 18.80 -19.10
CA ASP A 81 -13.62 20.02 -18.40
C ASP A 81 -12.23 19.86 -17.75
N LYS A 82 -11.53 20.99 -17.65
CA LYS A 82 -10.23 21.12 -17.01
C LYS A 82 -10.30 22.06 -15.81
N ILE A 83 -9.62 21.72 -14.72
CA ILE A 83 -9.37 22.58 -13.57
C ILE A 83 -7.86 22.82 -13.47
N VAL A 84 -7.44 24.08 -13.61
CA VAL A 84 -6.08 24.55 -13.41
C VAL A 84 -6.00 25.26 -12.06
N ILE A 85 -5.25 24.68 -11.13
CA ILE A 85 -5.13 25.15 -9.75
C ILE A 85 -3.83 25.93 -9.62
N HIS A 86 -3.92 27.22 -9.33
CA HIS A 86 -2.76 28.09 -9.15
C HIS A 86 -2.19 27.97 -7.74
N GLY A 87 -0.97 28.48 -7.54
CA GLY A 87 -0.24 28.34 -6.28
C GLY A 87 -1.03 28.82 -5.06
N GLY A 88 -0.97 28.06 -3.96
CA GLY A 88 -1.72 28.38 -2.74
C GLY A 88 -1.92 27.19 -1.80
N ILE A 89 -2.49 27.48 -0.63
CA ILE A 89 -2.87 26.48 0.38
C ILE A 89 -4.40 26.44 0.47
N TYR A 90 -5.00 25.45 -0.17
CA TYR A 90 -6.43 25.23 -0.21
C TYR A 90 -6.87 24.42 1.02
N ARG A 91 -7.65 25.06 1.89
CA ARG A 91 -8.15 24.47 3.14
C ARG A 91 -9.59 23.97 2.99
N GLU A 92 -9.79 22.99 2.14
CA GLU A 92 -11.12 22.48 1.79
C GLU A 92 -11.15 20.95 1.70
N MET A 93 -12.37 20.40 1.68
CA MET A 93 -12.63 19.00 1.35
C MET A 93 -13.25 18.96 -0.04
N VAL A 94 -12.62 18.24 -0.95
CA VAL A 94 -13.04 18.15 -2.36
C VAL A 94 -13.61 16.77 -2.64
N THR A 95 -14.83 16.73 -3.20
CA THR A 95 -15.47 15.49 -3.63
C THR A 95 -15.90 15.61 -5.08
N ILE A 96 -15.40 14.75 -5.95
CA ILE A 96 -15.71 14.69 -7.37
C ILE A 96 -16.54 13.45 -7.63
N ASN A 97 -17.84 13.64 -7.91
CA ASN A 97 -18.74 12.55 -8.29
C ASN A 97 -18.99 12.52 -9.81
N GLN A 98 -18.66 13.60 -10.51
CA GLN A 98 -18.81 13.74 -11.96
C GLN A 98 -17.77 12.86 -12.65
N SER A 99 -18.18 12.22 -13.75
CA SER A 99 -17.28 11.41 -14.58
C SER A 99 -16.95 12.14 -15.87
N GLY A 100 -15.72 11.96 -16.34
CA GLY A 100 -15.40 12.14 -17.75
C GLY A 100 -15.91 10.95 -18.58
N THR A 101 -15.49 10.93 -19.83
CA THR A 101 -15.59 9.77 -20.71
C THR A 101 -14.21 9.45 -21.29
N ALA A 102 -14.06 8.32 -21.97
CA ALA A 102 -12.79 7.97 -22.63
C ALA A 102 -12.32 9.06 -23.60
N ASP A 103 -13.24 9.67 -24.36
CA ASP A 103 -12.94 10.74 -25.33
C ASP A 103 -12.88 12.14 -24.70
N GLN A 104 -13.50 12.32 -23.53
CA GLN A 104 -13.61 13.59 -22.82
C GLN A 104 -13.33 13.40 -21.32
N PRO A 105 -12.09 13.07 -20.93
CA PRO A 105 -11.73 12.92 -19.53
C PRO A 105 -11.80 14.27 -18.80
N ILE A 106 -12.06 14.24 -17.50
CA ILE A 106 -11.95 15.43 -16.65
C ILE A 106 -10.50 15.53 -16.14
N THR A 107 -9.89 16.71 -16.23
CA THR A 107 -8.51 16.93 -15.74
C THR A 107 -8.49 17.94 -14.60
N LEU A 108 -7.80 17.60 -13.51
CA LEU A 108 -7.44 18.49 -12.42
C LEU A 108 -5.92 18.54 -12.32
N GLN A 109 -5.34 19.73 -12.48
CA GLN A 109 -3.90 19.87 -12.47
C GLN A 109 -3.45 21.16 -11.76
N ALA A 110 -2.31 21.10 -11.10
CA ALA A 110 -1.58 22.32 -10.76
C ALA A 110 -1.23 23.12 -12.03
N ALA A 111 -1.23 24.44 -11.91
CA ALA A 111 -0.67 25.30 -12.95
C ALA A 111 0.84 25.02 -13.10
N PRO A 112 1.43 25.19 -14.29
CA PRO A 112 2.86 24.95 -14.50
C PRO A 112 3.73 25.70 -13.48
N GLY A 113 4.60 24.98 -12.77
CA GLY A 113 5.48 25.53 -11.74
C GLY A 113 4.78 25.95 -10.43
N ALA A 114 3.47 25.74 -10.30
CA ALA A 114 2.74 26.13 -9.11
C ALA A 114 2.90 25.13 -7.97
N TRP A 115 3.07 25.66 -6.76
CA TRP A 115 3.02 24.89 -5.53
C TRP A 115 1.59 24.87 -4.98
N VAL A 116 0.91 23.74 -5.12
CA VAL A 116 -0.50 23.58 -4.73
C VAL A 116 -0.61 22.61 -3.55
N VAL A 117 -1.01 23.13 -2.39
CA VAL A 117 -1.29 22.33 -1.21
C VAL A 117 -2.79 22.24 -0.98
N LEU A 118 -3.32 21.03 -0.89
CA LEU A 118 -4.67 20.76 -0.43
C LEU A 118 -4.58 20.15 0.98
N THR A 119 -5.04 20.87 2.00
CA THR A 119 -4.80 20.48 3.40
C THR A 119 -6.05 20.21 4.21
N GLY A 120 -5.95 19.19 5.07
CA GLY A 120 -6.95 18.89 6.09
C GLY A 120 -6.96 19.87 7.27
N SER A 121 -5.95 20.75 7.39
CA SER A 121 -5.73 21.62 8.55
C SER A 121 -6.30 23.03 8.43
N ASP A 122 -6.58 23.65 9.58
CA ASP A 122 -6.91 25.08 9.69
C ASP A 122 -5.74 25.84 10.35
N ARG A 123 -5.46 27.07 9.89
CA ARG A 123 -4.57 28.01 10.60
C ARG A 123 -5.32 28.57 11.80
N ILE A 124 -4.74 28.45 13.00
CA ILE A 124 -5.31 28.99 14.23
C ILE A 124 -4.44 30.15 14.72
N THR A 125 -5.04 31.33 14.90
CA THR A 125 -4.36 32.57 15.35
C THR A 125 -4.78 33.03 16.74
N ARG A 126 -5.96 32.59 17.18
CA ARG A 126 -6.59 32.98 18.45
C ARG A 126 -6.08 32.13 19.62
N TRP A 127 -4.79 32.29 19.91
CA TRP A 127 -4.08 31.66 21.03
C TRP A 127 -4.05 32.58 22.25
N ALA A 128 -4.38 32.04 23.41
CA ALA A 128 -4.27 32.72 24.70
C ALA A 128 -3.20 32.04 25.55
N LYS A 129 -2.31 32.83 26.16
CA LYS A 129 -1.31 32.34 27.11
C LYS A 129 -2.02 31.85 28.37
N GLU A 130 -1.66 30.67 28.86
CA GLU A 130 -2.28 30.08 30.05
C GLU A 130 -1.74 30.74 31.35
N PRO A 131 -2.62 31.15 32.27
CA PRO A 131 -2.19 31.76 33.53
C PRO A 131 -1.25 30.84 34.33
N GLY A 132 -0.12 31.39 34.77
CA GLY A 132 0.87 30.64 35.54
C GLY A 132 1.68 29.61 34.75
N GLN A 133 1.55 29.54 33.41
CA GLN A 133 2.31 28.64 32.56
C GLN A 133 2.94 29.41 31.39
N GLU A 134 4.22 29.76 31.51
CA GLU A 134 4.86 30.72 30.60
C GLU A 134 4.97 30.26 29.13
N LEU A 135 4.95 28.94 28.89
CA LEU A 135 5.15 28.35 27.56
C LEU A 135 3.89 27.72 26.98
N VAL A 136 2.78 27.75 27.71
CA VAL A 136 1.57 27.04 27.34
C VAL A 136 0.52 28.01 26.84
N TYR A 137 0.01 27.70 25.66
CA TYR A 137 -1.04 28.46 25.01
C TYR A 137 -2.26 27.57 24.79
N SER A 138 -3.42 28.19 24.67
CA SER A 138 -4.67 27.47 24.44
C SER A 138 -5.60 28.20 23.49
N THR A 139 -6.54 27.46 22.93
CA THR A 139 -7.60 27.99 22.06
C THR A 139 -8.87 27.15 22.20
N PRO A 140 -10.07 27.71 21.97
CA PRO A 140 -11.28 26.91 21.90
C PRO A 140 -11.21 25.88 20.77
N TRP A 141 -11.50 24.62 21.09
CA TRP A 141 -11.46 23.49 20.18
C TRP A 141 -12.67 22.57 20.34
N SER A 142 -13.58 22.58 19.37
CA SER A 142 -14.83 21.81 19.42
C SER A 142 -14.82 20.54 18.56
N LYS A 143 -13.78 20.30 17.75
CA LYS A 143 -13.76 19.15 16.85
C LYS A 143 -13.49 17.86 17.63
N ARG A 144 -14.20 16.81 17.24
CA ARG A 144 -14.03 15.46 17.74
C ARG A 144 -14.03 14.51 16.55
N PHE A 145 -12.97 13.73 16.42
CA PHE A 145 -12.84 12.71 15.39
C PHE A 145 -13.22 11.36 16.00
N VAL A 146 -14.11 10.63 15.32
CA VAL A 146 -14.65 9.36 15.84
C VAL A 146 -13.89 8.20 15.21
N THR A 147 -13.33 7.34 16.05
CA THR A 147 -12.58 6.18 15.58
C THR A 147 -13.35 4.88 15.86
N TRP A 148 -12.73 3.73 15.63
CA TRP A 148 -13.39 2.44 15.43
C TRP A 148 -14.21 1.91 16.60
N ASN A 149 -14.00 2.38 17.84
CA ASN A 149 -14.68 1.85 19.01
C ASN A 149 -14.97 2.92 20.07
N LYS A 150 -15.69 2.52 21.14
CA LYS A 150 -16.09 3.40 22.25
C LYS A 150 -14.92 4.11 22.96
N ASN A 151 -13.74 3.50 22.95
CA ASN A 151 -12.52 4.04 23.56
C ASN A 151 -11.73 4.94 22.60
N ASN A 152 -12.21 5.07 21.36
CA ASN A 152 -11.59 5.78 20.27
C ASN A 152 -10.19 5.25 19.90
N THR A 153 -10.03 3.93 19.80
CA THR A 153 -8.75 3.27 19.47
C THR A 153 -8.87 2.29 18.31
N HIS A 154 -7.74 1.82 17.79
CA HIS A 154 -7.70 0.74 16.80
C HIS A 154 -6.32 0.07 16.77
N PRO A 155 -6.17 -1.19 17.26
CA PRO A 155 -7.15 -2.01 18.00
C PRO A 155 -7.57 -1.43 19.37
N ASN A 156 -8.49 -2.11 20.06
CA ASN A 156 -9.06 -1.66 21.32
C ASN A 156 -8.19 -1.94 22.55
N ASP A 157 -7.07 -1.22 22.68
CA ASP A 157 -6.16 -1.35 23.84
C ASP A 157 -5.59 0.00 24.32
N ASP A 158 -4.82 -0.05 25.41
CA ASP A 158 -4.25 1.12 26.08
C ASP A 158 -3.14 1.80 25.28
N HIS A 159 -2.33 1.04 24.54
CA HIS A 159 -1.29 1.58 23.67
C HIS A 159 -1.94 2.43 22.56
N HIS A 160 -3.03 1.95 21.98
CA HIS A 160 -3.75 2.63 20.92
C HIS A 160 -4.65 3.79 21.37
N ARG A 161 -4.72 4.10 22.68
CA ARG A 161 -5.44 5.29 23.19
C ARG A 161 -4.83 6.59 22.72
N LEU A 162 -3.50 6.66 22.71
CA LEU A 162 -2.79 7.86 22.27
C LEU A 162 -2.78 7.94 20.75
N ILE A 163 -2.34 6.88 20.09
CA ILE A 163 -2.10 6.88 18.65
C ILE A 163 -3.40 6.77 17.83
N GLY A 164 -4.49 6.30 18.44
CA GLY A 164 -5.84 6.34 17.86
C GLY A 164 -6.41 7.76 17.76
N ARG A 165 -5.94 8.73 18.55
CA ARG A 165 -6.36 10.13 18.40
C ARG A 165 -6.05 10.66 17.01
N CYS A 166 -6.96 11.42 16.41
CA CYS A 166 -6.78 11.88 15.02
C CYS A 166 -6.32 13.33 14.89
N GLU A 167 -6.26 14.07 15.99
CA GLU A 167 -5.74 15.43 15.97
C GLU A 167 -4.25 15.43 15.66
N GLN A 168 -3.80 16.41 14.88
CA GLN A 168 -2.39 16.73 14.72
C GLN A 168 -2.24 18.25 14.83
N VAL A 169 -1.13 18.69 15.42
CA VAL A 169 -0.80 20.10 15.57
C VAL A 169 0.60 20.32 15.02
N PHE A 170 0.75 21.35 14.20
CA PHE A 170 2.01 21.74 13.59
C PHE A 170 2.32 23.20 13.94
N ILE A 171 3.56 23.49 14.30
CA ILE A 171 4.07 24.86 14.44
C ILE A 171 5.18 25.06 13.41
N ASN A 172 5.00 26.00 12.48
CA ASN A 172 5.94 26.24 11.37
C ASN A 172 6.28 24.96 10.60
N GLY A 173 5.32 24.05 10.46
CA GLY A 173 5.48 22.73 9.83
C GLY A 173 6.06 21.63 10.73
N TYR A 174 6.54 21.94 11.94
CA TYR A 174 7.03 20.94 12.89
C TYR A 174 5.87 20.23 13.60
N PRO A 175 5.74 18.89 13.51
CA PRO A 175 4.69 18.14 14.17
C PRO A 175 4.90 18.08 15.70
N LEU A 176 3.87 18.42 16.47
CA LEU A 176 3.89 18.27 17.91
C LEU A 176 3.44 16.87 18.34
N ARG A 177 4.00 16.39 19.45
CA ARG A 177 3.61 15.12 20.08
C ARG A 177 2.29 15.27 20.82
N GLN A 178 1.32 14.40 20.54
CA GLN A 178 0.09 14.35 21.33
C GLN A 178 0.35 13.76 22.73
N VAL A 179 -0.36 14.27 23.74
CA VAL A 179 -0.48 13.65 25.07
C VAL A 179 -1.96 13.50 25.45
N LEU A 180 -2.26 12.56 26.36
CA LEU A 180 -3.63 12.28 26.81
C LEU A 180 -4.00 12.97 28.13
N ASP A 181 -3.01 13.48 28.86
CA ASP A 181 -3.20 14.17 30.13
C ASP A 181 -2.56 15.55 30.11
N ARG A 182 -3.25 16.54 30.68
CA ARG A 182 -2.79 17.92 30.79
C ARG A 182 -1.44 18.04 31.50
N THR A 183 -1.21 17.20 32.51
CA THR A 183 0.03 17.17 33.31
C THR A 183 1.25 16.67 32.53
N GLN A 184 1.04 15.99 31.41
CA GLN A 184 2.10 15.53 30.51
C GLN A 184 2.51 16.57 29.47
N LEU A 185 1.82 17.72 29.43
CA LEU A 185 2.15 18.77 28.48
C LEU A 185 3.55 19.32 28.76
N SER A 186 4.40 19.21 27.75
CA SER A 186 5.81 19.62 27.76
C SER A 186 6.18 20.26 26.43
N ARG A 187 7.39 20.83 26.31
CA ARG A 187 7.86 21.43 25.05
C ARG A 187 7.72 20.45 23.89
N GLY A 188 7.15 20.93 22.77
CA GLY A 188 6.96 20.13 21.57
C GLY A 188 5.73 19.22 21.62
N SER A 189 4.77 19.48 22.51
CA SER A 189 3.58 18.64 22.67
C SER A 189 2.27 19.44 22.70
N PHE A 190 1.16 18.73 22.52
CA PHE A 190 -0.18 19.29 22.61
C PHE A 190 -1.15 18.34 23.34
N TYR A 191 -2.19 18.92 23.93
CA TYR A 191 -3.24 18.21 24.66
C TYR A 191 -4.62 18.72 24.22
N VAL A 192 -5.53 17.80 23.91
CA VAL A 192 -6.91 18.12 23.55
C VAL A 192 -7.83 17.71 24.70
N ASP A 193 -8.41 18.70 25.38
CA ASP A 193 -9.47 18.48 26.36
C ASP A 193 -10.82 18.46 25.63
N LEU A 194 -11.31 17.24 25.37
CA LEU A 194 -12.61 17.05 24.72
C LEU A 194 -13.79 17.48 25.61
N ARG A 195 -13.65 17.47 26.94
CA ARG A 195 -14.72 17.85 27.86
C ARG A 195 -14.83 19.36 27.94
N ALA A 196 -13.70 20.05 28.15
CA ALA A 196 -13.65 21.50 28.19
C ALA A 196 -13.71 22.13 26.79
N LYS A 197 -13.57 21.34 25.72
CA LYS A 197 -13.49 21.80 24.32
C LYS A 197 -12.36 22.80 24.13
N ARG A 198 -11.16 22.41 24.55
CA ARG A 198 -9.95 23.25 24.51
C ARG A 198 -8.77 22.47 23.94
N LEU A 199 -8.00 23.13 23.09
CA LEU A 199 -6.71 22.64 22.64
C LEU A 199 -5.62 23.45 23.35
N TYR A 200 -4.63 22.74 23.87
CA TYR A 200 -3.48 23.30 24.54
C TYR A 200 -2.20 22.90 23.82
N VAL A 201 -1.26 23.82 23.73
CA VAL A 201 -0.02 23.66 22.96
C VAL A 201 1.16 24.21 23.76
N CYS A 202 2.29 23.53 23.68
CA CYS A 202 3.58 24.01 24.15
C CYS A 202 4.60 23.85 23.01
N SER A 203 5.13 24.97 22.52
CA SER A 203 6.10 25.00 21.42
C SER A 203 7.39 24.27 21.81
N ALA A 204 8.09 23.70 20.82
CA ALA A 204 9.32 22.93 21.06
C ALA A 204 10.48 23.81 21.56
N ASP A 205 10.57 25.03 21.02
CA ASP A 205 11.60 26.03 21.29
C ASP A 205 11.15 27.09 22.32
N GLY A 206 9.89 27.06 22.75
CA GLY A 206 9.31 28.08 23.63
C GLY A 206 8.92 29.38 22.90
N GLN A 207 8.85 29.38 21.56
CA GLN A 207 8.37 30.50 20.77
C GLN A 207 6.96 30.95 21.21
N ASP A 208 6.73 32.25 21.24
CA ASP A 208 5.39 32.84 21.37
C ASP A 208 4.57 32.60 20.10
N ILE A 209 3.41 31.96 20.27
CA ILE A 209 2.51 31.60 19.18
C ILE A 209 1.23 32.47 19.14
N SER A 210 1.20 33.55 19.91
CA SER A 210 0.05 34.48 19.92
C SER A 210 -0.05 35.26 18.60
N GLY A 211 -1.30 35.53 18.17
CA GLY A 211 -1.57 36.26 16.94
C GLY A 211 -0.99 35.57 15.70
N ASP A 212 -0.09 36.29 15.02
CA ASP A 212 0.57 35.85 13.79
C ASP A 212 2.07 35.56 13.98
N ASN A 213 2.54 35.47 15.22
CA ASN A 213 3.96 35.25 15.54
C ASN A 213 4.50 33.88 15.10
N ALA A 214 3.61 32.91 14.87
CA ALA A 214 3.94 31.60 14.33
C ALA A 214 2.80 31.05 13.47
N LEU A 215 3.12 30.22 12.47
CA LEU A 215 2.12 29.47 11.73
C LEU A 215 1.74 28.23 12.54
N VAL A 216 0.57 28.26 13.17
CA VAL A 216 0.02 27.09 13.87
C VAL A 216 -1.11 26.47 13.06
N GLU A 217 -0.91 25.24 12.60
CA GLU A 217 -1.88 24.47 11.82
C GLU A 217 -2.40 23.29 12.65
N VAL A 218 -3.72 23.11 12.68
CA VAL A 218 -4.37 22.01 13.40
C VAL A 218 -5.23 21.21 12.45
N SER A 219 -5.02 19.89 12.39
CA SER A 219 -5.80 18.99 11.53
C SER A 219 -7.29 19.07 11.88
N ALA A 220 -8.10 19.29 10.86
CA ALA A 220 -9.45 19.82 11.01
C ALA A 220 -10.50 19.06 10.20
N ARG A 221 -10.07 18.17 9.29
CA ARG A 221 -10.89 17.44 8.32
C ARG A 221 -10.38 16.00 8.26
N GLU A 222 -11.29 15.03 8.29
CA GLU A 222 -10.92 13.60 8.19
C GLU A 222 -10.56 13.18 6.77
N ARG A 223 -11.04 13.89 5.75
CA ARG A 223 -10.75 13.60 4.34
C ARG A 223 -10.48 14.89 3.60
N ILE A 224 -9.52 14.85 2.69
CA ILE A 224 -9.04 15.99 1.91
C ILE A 224 -9.62 15.91 0.50
N LEU A 225 -9.57 14.73 -0.11
CA LEU A 225 -9.98 14.48 -1.48
C LEU A 225 -10.76 13.16 -1.60
N SER A 226 -11.82 13.15 -2.38
CA SER A 226 -12.58 11.95 -2.76
C SER A 226 -12.95 12.03 -4.23
N ILE A 227 -12.38 11.16 -5.06
CA ILE A 227 -12.67 11.04 -6.48
C ILE A 227 -13.43 9.75 -6.70
N LYS A 228 -14.72 9.88 -7.04
CA LYS A 228 -15.64 8.74 -7.26
C LYS A 228 -16.09 8.61 -8.71
N GLY A 229 -15.94 9.67 -9.51
CA GLY A 229 -16.23 9.63 -10.94
C GLY A 229 -15.12 8.93 -11.74
N ASN A 230 -15.48 8.47 -12.93
CA ASN A 230 -14.60 7.74 -13.84
C ASN A 230 -13.89 8.68 -14.81
N TYR A 231 -12.80 8.23 -15.43
CA TYR A 231 -12.06 8.98 -16.46
C TYR A 231 -11.59 10.35 -15.95
N ILE A 232 -10.87 10.34 -14.83
CA ILE A 232 -10.34 11.54 -14.19
C ILE A 232 -8.81 11.48 -14.15
N THR A 233 -8.18 12.59 -14.50
CA THR A 233 -6.74 12.79 -14.30
C THR A 233 -6.51 13.83 -13.20
N LEU A 234 -5.69 13.48 -12.22
CA LEU A 234 -5.21 14.37 -11.17
C LEU A 234 -3.69 14.52 -11.26
N SER A 235 -3.18 15.75 -11.33
CA SER A 235 -1.74 16.00 -11.42
C SER A 235 -1.23 17.15 -10.53
N GLY A 236 -0.10 16.94 -9.85
CA GLY A 236 0.69 18.02 -9.25
C GLY A 236 0.19 18.56 -7.91
N LEU A 237 -0.61 17.81 -7.16
CA LEU A 237 -1.15 18.25 -5.86
C LEU A 237 -0.37 17.68 -4.67
N GLN A 238 -0.35 18.44 -3.58
CA GLN A 238 0.17 17.98 -2.29
C GLN A 238 -0.93 17.93 -1.25
N CYS A 239 -1.28 16.72 -0.84
CA CYS A 239 -2.31 16.43 0.16
C CYS A 239 -1.66 16.21 1.52
N ARG A 240 -1.99 17.02 2.53
CA ARG A 240 -1.40 16.89 3.88
C ARG A 240 -2.31 17.25 5.05
N TYR A 241 -1.97 16.73 6.23
CA TYR A 241 -2.55 17.10 7.53
C TYR A 241 -4.06 16.78 7.65
N ALA A 242 -4.47 15.61 7.15
CA ALA A 242 -5.80 15.07 7.42
C ALA A 242 -5.85 14.48 8.83
N ALA A 243 -6.99 14.67 9.51
CA ALA A 243 -7.34 13.96 10.74
C ALA A 243 -8.05 12.62 10.44
N ASN A 244 -7.60 11.88 9.42
CA ASN A 244 -8.18 10.60 9.02
C ASN A 244 -7.93 9.52 10.08
N ARG A 245 -8.93 8.70 10.37
CA ARG A 245 -8.79 7.56 11.28
C ARG A 245 -8.02 6.40 10.64
N ALA A 246 -7.54 5.47 11.46
CA ALA A 246 -6.88 4.25 11.01
C ALA A 246 -7.70 3.51 9.93
N GLN A 247 -7.01 2.90 8.97
CA GLN A 247 -7.54 2.20 7.80
C GLN A 247 -8.36 3.07 6.83
N GLN A 248 -8.20 4.40 6.88
CA GLN A 248 -8.83 5.30 5.93
C GLN A 248 -7.82 6.22 5.28
N GLY A 249 -7.86 6.31 3.95
CA GLY A 249 -7.08 7.24 3.16
C GLY A 249 -7.51 8.70 3.38
N ALA A 250 -6.55 9.60 3.50
CA ALA A 250 -6.79 11.04 3.47
C ALA A 250 -7.30 11.51 2.09
N ALA A 251 -6.84 10.83 1.03
CA ALA A 251 -7.38 10.90 -0.31
C ALA A 251 -7.98 9.55 -0.74
N GLU A 252 -9.16 9.59 -1.33
CA GLU A 252 -9.92 8.40 -1.73
C GLU A 252 -10.13 8.42 -3.25
N PHE A 253 -9.81 7.31 -3.93
CA PHE A 253 -10.00 7.14 -5.37
C PHE A 253 -10.83 5.87 -5.62
N LYS A 254 -12.09 6.05 -6.01
CA LYS A 254 -13.09 4.99 -6.21
C LYS A 254 -13.57 4.80 -7.65
N GLY A 255 -13.24 5.75 -8.52
CA GLY A 255 -13.67 5.74 -9.90
C GLY A 255 -12.72 4.96 -10.81
N ASP A 256 -13.29 4.39 -11.86
CA ASP A 256 -12.56 3.63 -12.86
C ASP A 256 -11.83 4.54 -13.85
N HIS A 257 -10.74 4.03 -14.46
CA HIS A 257 -9.95 4.76 -15.45
C HIS A 257 -9.41 6.10 -14.92
N THR A 258 -8.93 6.09 -13.67
CA THR A 258 -8.38 7.27 -13.00
C THR A 258 -6.85 7.28 -13.10
N THR A 259 -6.27 8.42 -13.46
CA THR A 259 -4.82 8.64 -13.41
C THR A 259 -4.49 9.65 -12.31
N ILE A 260 -3.56 9.29 -11.43
CA ILE A 260 -2.99 10.15 -10.41
C ILE A 260 -1.50 10.26 -10.72
N GLU A 261 -1.00 11.47 -10.93
CA GLU A 261 0.41 11.68 -11.26
C GLU A 261 1.03 12.87 -10.54
N ASP A 262 2.33 12.80 -10.25
CA ASP A 262 3.11 13.93 -9.70
C ASP A 262 2.51 14.50 -8.39
N CYS A 263 1.82 13.66 -7.63
CA CYS A 263 1.16 14.03 -6.37
C CYS A 263 1.93 13.56 -5.14
N SER A 264 1.76 14.27 -4.02
CA SER A 264 2.25 13.83 -2.71
C SER A 264 1.11 13.68 -1.70
N PHE A 265 1.10 12.58 -0.97
CA PHE A 265 0.19 12.30 0.14
C PHE A 265 1.02 12.10 1.40
N ALA A 266 1.10 13.13 2.24
CA ALA A 266 2.10 13.17 3.30
C ALA A 266 1.58 13.72 4.63
N SER A 267 2.17 13.25 5.72
CA SER A 267 1.91 13.77 7.08
C SER A 267 0.43 13.73 7.46
N THR A 268 -0.30 12.73 6.98
CA THR A 268 -1.70 12.48 7.37
C THR A 268 -1.75 11.69 8.68
N ASN A 269 -2.85 11.76 9.42
CA ASN A 269 -2.97 11.08 10.70
C ASN A 269 -2.93 9.55 10.58
N ALA A 270 -3.44 8.98 9.48
CA ALA A 270 -3.45 7.53 9.25
C ALA A 270 -2.89 7.16 7.87
N SER A 271 -3.72 6.75 6.91
CA SER A 271 -3.29 6.37 5.55
C SER A 271 -3.22 7.57 4.62
N GLY A 272 -2.19 7.65 3.76
CA GLY A 272 -2.06 8.72 2.77
C GLY A 272 -3.19 8.70 1.73
N ALA A 273 -3.43 7.55 1.11
CA ALA A 273 -4.51 7.36 0.15
C ALA A 273 -5.17 5.98 0.22
N GLU A 274 -6.33 5.86 -0.43
CA GLU A 274 -7.01 4.58 -0.64
C GLU A 274 -7.54 4.45 -2.07
N PHE A 275 -7.41 3.24 -2.63
CA PHE A 275 -7.80 2.92 -4.01
C PHE A 275 -8.83 1.77 -4.05
N SER A 276 -9.89 1.96 -4.84
CA SER A 276 -10.84 0.91 -5.20
C SER A 276 -11.42 1.20 -6.58
N GLY A 277 -11.86 0.20 -7.32
CA GLY A 277 -12.31 0.36 -8.71
C GLY A 277 -11.36 -0.31 -9.68
N GLN A 278 -11.33 0.13 -10.93
CA GLN A 278 -10.60 -0.56 -12.00
C GLN A 278 -9.78 0.39 -12.87
N ASN A 279 -8.65 -0.12 -13.38
CA ASN A 279 -7.79 0.64 -14.31
C ASN A 279 -7.30 1.96 -13.71
N ILE A 280 -6.86 1.93 -12.45
CA ILE A 280 -6.28 3.10 -11.79
C ILE A 280 -4.77 3.09 -12.03
N THR A 281 -4.22 4.22 -12.48
CA THR A 281 -2.78 4.41 -12.61
C THR A 281 -2.31 5.47 -11.62
N VAL A 282 -1.34 5.12 -10.79
CA VAL A 282 -0.65 6.01 -9.86
C VAL A 282 0.81 6.07 -10.29
N ARG A 283 1.29 7.25 -10.71
CA ARG A 283 2.66 7.39 -11.22
C ARG A 283 3.40 8.61 -10.70
N ARG A 284 4.69 8.47 -10.39
CA ARG A 284 5.51 9.59 -9.88
C ARG A 284 4.90 10.25 -8.63
N CYS A 285 4.27 9.44 -7.79
CA CYS A 285 3.66 9.90 -6.55
C CYS A 285 4.53 9.58 -5.33
N THR A 286 4.39 10.38 -4.28
CA THR A 286 5.05 10.13 -2.99
C THR A 286 4.04 9.93 -1.87
N PHE A 287 4.15 8.82 -1.14
CA PHE A 287 3.38 8.50 0.06
C PHE A 287 4.34 8.43 1.25
N GLN A 288 4.35 9.45 2.10
CA GLN A 288 5.38 9.54 3.14
C GLN A 288 4.92 10.15 4.46
N HIS A 289 5.57 9.72 5.55
CA HIS A 289 5.36 10.28 6.89
C HIS A 289 3.90 10.22 7.34
N ASN A 290 3.14 9.25 6.83
CA ASN A 290 1.75 9.05 7.22
C ASN A 290 1.68 8.22 8.50
N GLY A 291 0.70 8.52 9.35
CA GLY A 291 0.66 7.97 10.70
C GLY A 291 0.53 6.45 10.75
N GLN A 292 -0.08 5.80 9.75
CA GLN A 292 -0.26 4.34 9.68
C GLN A 292 0.25 3.72 8.38
N LEU A 293 -0.22 4.20 7.23
CA LEU A 293 -0.05 3.53 5.93
C LEU A 293 0.35 4.55 4.86
N GLY A 294 1.18 4.13 3.90
CA GLY A 294 1.38 4.90 2.68
C GLY A 294 0.09 4.97 1.86
N PHE A 295 -0.41 3.80 1.45
CA PHE A 295 -1.73 3.67 0.84
C PHE A 295 -2.39 2.31 1.16
N GLY A 296 -3.71 2.26 1.04
CA GLY A 296 -4.47 1.01 1.01
C GLY A 296 -5.12 0.79 -0.36
N ALA A 297 -5.34 -0.46 -0.75
CA ALA A 297 -6.15 -0.78 -1.92
C ALA A 297 -7.07 -1.96 -1.63
N ASN A 298 -8.30 -1.88 -2.10
CA ASN A 298 -9.27 -2.97 -1.97
C ASN A 298 -10.16 -3.01 -3.19
N LYS A 299 -10.25 -4.18 -3.85
CA LYS A 299 -10.97 -4.35 -5.12
C LYS A 299 -10.52 -3.32 -6.16
N ALA A 300 -9.21 -3.14 -6.28
CA ALA A 300 -8.57 -2.18 -7.17
C ALA A 300 -8.01 -2.87 -8.43
N HIS A 301 -8.87 -3.53 -9.22
CA HIS A 301 -8.40 -4.39 -10.31
C HIS A 301 -7.60 -3.62 -11.38
N ARG A 302 -6.50 -4.20 -11.86
CA ARG A 302 -5.58 -3.57 -12.82
C ARG A 302 -5.06 -2.22 -12.31
N LEU A 303 -4.78 -2.14 -11.00
CA LEU A 303 -4.06 -1.03 -10.38
C LEU A 303 -2.61 -1.06 -10.84
N LEU A 304 -2.13 0.05 -11.39
CA LEU A 304 -0.72 0.26 -11.69
C LEU A 304 -0.13 1.28 -10.73
N ILE A 305 0.86 0.87 -9.93
CA ILE A 305 1.73 1.75 -9.13
C ILE A 305 3.09 1.77 -9.81
N THR A 306 3.51 2.91 -10.35
CA THR A 306 4.79 3.01 -11.08
C THR A 306 5.56 4.28 -10.75
N ASP A 307 6.89 4.24 -10.74
CA ASP A 307 7.75 5.39 -10.44
C ASP A 307 7.41 6.09 -9.09
N CYS A 308 6.87 5.38 -8.11
CA CYS A 308 6.41 5.96 -6.85
C CYS A 308 7.41 5.78 -5.70
N THR A 309 7.35 6.68 -4.73
CA THR A 309 8.12 6.59 -3.49
C THR A 309 7.20 6.44 -2.29
N ILE A 310 7.26 5.29 -1.62
CA ILE A 310 6.52 4.96 -0.42
C ILE A 310 7.53 4.84 0.72
N ARG A 311 7.56 5.83 1.63
CA ARG A 311 8.62 5.88 2.65
C ARG A 311 8.21 6.38 4.02
N ASN A 312 8.87 5.85 5.05
CA ASN A 312 8.74 6.30 6.43
C ASN A 312 7.28 6.46 6.88
N ASN A 313 6.43 5.53 6.46
CA ASN A 313 5.05 5.46 6.91
C ASN A 313 4.95 4.66 8.22
N ASN A 314 3.80 4.78 8.87
CA ASN A 314 3.55 4.34 10.24
C ASN A 314 4.26 5.18 11.32
N THR A 315 4.30 6.51 11.16
CA THR A 315 4.99 7.41 12.10
C THR A 315 4.34 7.49 13.48
N LYS A 316 3.13 6.94 13.65
CA LYS A 316 2.42 6.88 14.92
C LYS A 316 2.52 5.50 15.58
N ASP A 317 3.30 4.57 15.02
CA ASP A 317 3.51 3.23 15.58
C ASP A 317 2.20 2.44 15.77
N PHE A 318 1.28 2.53 14.80
CA PHE A 318 0.15 1.61 14.75
C PHE A 318 0.66 0.16 14.65
N ASN A 319 -0.13 -0.75 15.21
CA ASN A 319 0.20 -2.17 15.19
C ASN A 319 0.45 -2.65 13.75
N ARG A 320 1.67 -3.13 13.50
CA ARG A 320 2.14 -3.63 12.21
C ARG A 320 1.40 -4.88 11.72
N GLY A 321 0.83 -5.67 12.62
CA GLY A 321 -0.08 -6.78 12.27
C GLY A 321 -1.49 -6.31 11.86
N TRP A 322 -1.82 -5.05 12.11
CA TRP A 322 -3.04 -4.38 11.64
C TRP A 322 -2.66 -3.40 10.53
N GLU A 323 -2.12 -3.94 9.45
CA GLU A 323 -1.84 -3.27 8.16
C GLU A 323 -0.85 -2.10 8.16
N ALA A 324 -0.24 -1.71 9.28
CA ALA A 324 0.65 -0.55 9.27
C ALA A 324 1.94 -0.83 8.48
N GLY A 325 2.40 0.14 7.67
CA GLY A 325 3.55 -0.03 6.77
C GLY A 325 3.47 0.81 5.49
N GLY A 326 4.08 0.30 4.42
CA GLY A 326 4.08 0.95 3.10
C GLY A 326 2.72 0.86 2.43
N ASP A 327 2.21 -0.36 2.24
CA ASP A 327 0.86 -0.59 1.72
C ASP A 327 0.13 -1.78 2.37
N LYS A 328 -1.16 -1.86 2.04
CA LYS A 328 -1.91 -3.11 2.08
C LYS A 328 -2.91 -3.19 0.92
N ILE A 329 -2.89 -4.29 0.18
CA ILE A 329 -3.73 -4.54 -0.99
C ILE A 329 -4.57 -5.80 -0.77
N CYS A 330 -5.88 -5.67 -0.91
CA CYS A 330 -6.83 -6.77 -0.74
C CYS A 330 -7.75 -6.96 -1.95
N MET A 331 -8.18 -8.20 -2.18
CA MET A 331 -9.21 -8.58 -3.16
C MET A 331 -9.00 -7.96 -4.55
N THR A 332 -7.73 -7.86 -4.96
CA THR A 332 -7.34 -7.14 -6.18
C THR A 332 -6.78 -8.12 -7.20
N ARG A 333 -7.18 -7.93 -8.46
CA ARG A 333 -6.75 -8.75 -9.60
C ARG A 333 -5.86 -7.95 -10.52
N ASP A 334 -4.78 -8.54 -11.02
CA ASP A 334 -3.90 -7.94 -12.03
C ASP A 334 -3.25 -6.61 -11.59
N ALA A 335 -3.02 -6.41 -10.28
CA ALA A 335 -2.27 -5.23 -9.84
C ALA A 335 -0.78 -5.37 -10.17
N VAL A 336 -0.17 -4.28 -10.62
CA VAL A 336 1.25 -4.19 -10.94
C VAL A 336 1.89 -3.08 -10.11
N ILE A 337 2.91 -3.43 -9.35
CA ILE A 337 3.81 -2.48 -8.69
C ILE A 337 5.16 -2.56 -9.40
N GLU A 338 5.60 -1.47 -10.02
CA GLU A 338 6.85 -1.45 -10.76
C GLU A 338 7.66 -0.17 -10.57
N HIS A 339 8.98 -0.24 -10.82
CA HIS A 339 9.88 0.92 -10.83
C HIS A 339 9.74 1.85 -9.61
N SER A 340 9.37 1.29 -8.45
CA SER A 340 9.00 2.04 -7.26
C SER A 340 9.90 1.72 -6.08
N THR A 341 9.94 2.61 -5.08
CA THR A 341 10.72 2.44 -3.85
C THR A 341 9.80 2.29 -2.65
N PHE A 342 9.96 1.22 -1.87
CA PHE A 342 9.29 0.99 -0.59
C PHE A 342 10.34 0.91 0.52
N VAL A 343 10.59 2.05 1.17
CA VAL A 343 11.77 2.18 2.05
C VAL A 343 11.44 2.76 3.42
N GLU A 344 12.12 2.24 4.46
CA GLU A 344 12.05 2.80 5.82
C GLU A 344 10.63 2.80 6.44
N ASN A 345 9.71 1.96 5.94
CA ASN A 345 8.38 1.90 6.54
C ASN A 345 8.42 1.12 7.85
N HIS A 346 7.76 1.65 8.89
CA HIS A 346 7.67 1.02 10.21
C HIS A 346 6.59 -0.07 10.17
N GLY A 347 6.79 -1.09 9.34
CA GLY A 347 5.86 -2.16 9.03
C GLY A 347 6.35 -3.01 7.85
N ASN A 348 5.43 -3.64 7.12
CA ASN A 348 5.78 -4.29 5.85
C ASN A 348 6.08 -3.23 4.79
N GLY A 349 6.96 -3.54 3.83
CA GLY A 349 7.15 -2.73 2.63
C GLY A 349 5.90 -2.80 1.75
N ILE A 350 5.67 -3.97 1.16
CA ILE A 350 4.52 -4.30 0.32
C ILE A 350 3.74 -5.43 0.98
N TRP A 351 2.42 -5.31 1.09
CA TRP A 351 1.56 -6.35 1.68
C TRP A 351 0.33 -6.61 0.82
N PHE A 352 0.29 -7.79 0.18
CA PHE A 352 -0.94 -8.33 -0.38
C PHE A 352 -1.58 -9.27 0.64
N ASP A 353 -2.83 -9.03 0.99
CA ASP A 353 -3.59 -9.86 1.92
C ASP A 353 -4.98 -10.14 1.35
N ILE A 354 -5.52 -11.32 1.62
CA ILE A 354 -6.90 -11.73 1.29
C ILE A 354 -7.19 -11.67 -0.22
N GLY A 355 -7.08 -12.83 -0.88
CA GLY A 355 -7.75 -13.10 -2.15
C GLY A 355 -7.26 -12.25 -3.31
N ASN A 356 -6.02 -11.77 -3.29
CA ASN A 356 -5.43 -11.14 -4.47
C ASN A 356 -5.14 -12.20 -5.54
N GLU A 357 -5.27 -11.84 -6.81
CA GLU A 357 -5.11 -12.79 -7.93
C GLU A 357 -4.24 -12.19 -9.03
N ASN A 358 -3.18 -12.91 -9.44
CA ASN A 358 -2.32 -12.55 -10.58
C ASN A 358 -1.67 -11.15 -10.45
N CYS A 359 -1.20 -10.80 -9.25
CA CYS A 359 -0.47 -9.54 -9.02
C CYS A 359 1.01 -9.66 -9.39
N GLU A 360 1.65 -8.54 -9.74
CA GLU A 360 3.05 -8.46 -10.14
C GLU A 360 3.80 -7.36 -9.37
N VAL A 361 5.00 -7.68 -8.90
CA VAL A 361 5.95 -6.72 -8.30
C VAL A 361 7.27 -6.84 -9.04
N ARG A 362 7.70 -5.79 -9.73
CA ARG A 362 8.94 -5.83 -10.52
C ARG A 362 9.79 -4.58 -10.46
N ASN A 363 11.09 -4.72 -10.64
CA ASN A 363 11.99 -3.58 -10.78
C ASN A 363 11.91 -2.56 -9.62
N CYS A 364 11.58 -3.03 -8.40
CA CYS A 364 11.42 -2.19 -7.21
C CYS A 364 12.61 -2.29 -6.26
N LEU A 365 12.89 -1.18 -5.56
CA LEU A 365 13.75 -1.19 -4.38
C LEU A 365 12.88 -1.30 -3.13
N ILE A 366 13.06 -2.36 -2.37
CA ILE A 366 12.28 -2.64 -1.16
C ILE A 366 13.26 -2.81 -0.01
N ALA A 367 13.44 -1.77 0.81
CA ALA A 367 14.57 -1.74 1.72
C ALA A 367 14.27 -1.16 3.10
N TYR A 368 14.91 -1.72 4.12
CA TYR A 368 14.91 -1.20 5.48
C TYR A 368 13.50 -1.03 6.08
N ASN A 369 12.57 -1.90 5.69
CA ASN A 369 11.26 -1.96 6.34
C ASN A 369 11.37 -2.82 7.61
N ASP A 370 10.66 -2.42 8.66
CA ASP A 370 10.72 -3.05 9.97
C ASP A 370 10.31 -4.54 9.93
N ASN A 371 9.30 -4.87 9.13
CA ASN A 371 8.82 -6.24 8.88
C ASN A 371 9.23 -6.69 7.46
N ALA A 372 8.45 -7.57 6.81
CA ALA A 372 8.88 -8.12 5.53
C ALA A 372 9.01 -7.03 4.45
N GLY A 373 9.94 -7.26 3.51
CA GLY A 373 9.99 -6.44 2.30
C GLY A 373 8.72 -6.62 1.49
N ILE A 374 8.43 -7.87 1.10
CA ILE A 374 7.15 -8.28 0.51
C ILE A 374 6.50 -9.33 1.41
N PHE A 375 5.26 -9.07 1.84
CA PHE A 375 4.42 -10.06 2.50
C PHE A 375 3.23 -10.40 1.61
N TYR A 376 3.19 -11.62 1.09
CA TYR A 376 2.07 -12.12 0.27
C TYR A 376 1.29 -13.13 1.10
N GLU A 377 0.15 -12.71 1.65
CA GLU A 377 -0.68 -13.48 2.58
C GLU A 377 -1.99 -13.92 1.91
N ILE A 378 -2.31 -15.20 2.06
CA ILE A 378 -3.59 -15.83 1.70
C ILE A 378 -4.18 -15.32 0.38
N SER A 379 -3.37 -15.35 -0.66
CA SER A 379 -3.65 -14.83 -2.01
C SER A 379 -3.09 -15.78 -3.07
N TYR A 380 -3.31 -15.51 -4.36
CA TYR A 380 -3.06 -16.44 -5.46
C TYR A 380 -2.17 -15.82 -6.54
N GLY A 381 -1.10 -16.50 -6.91
CA GLY A 381 -0.40 -16.18 -8.16
C GLY A 381 0.42 -14.89 -8.18
N LEU A 382 1.21 -14.58 -7.14
CA LEU A 382 2.17 -13.48 -7.19
C LEU A 382 3.26 -13.74 -8.22
N LYS A 383 3.59 -12.75 -9.04
CA LYS A 383 4.85 -12.69 -9.79
C LYS A 383 5.74 -11.62 -9.17
N ALA A 384 6.86 -12.01 -8.57
CA ALA A 384 7.83 -11.05 -8.04
C ALA A 384 9.18 -11.24 -8.71
N HIS A 385 9.63 -10.26 -9.48
CA HIS A 385 10.86 -10.41 -10.23
C HIS A 385 11.69 -9.15 -10.45
N ASP A 386 12.99 -9.34 -10.64
CA ASP A 386 13.92 -8.23 -10.95
C ASP A 386 13.93 -7.13 -9.86
N ASN A 387 13.60 -7.48 -8.61
CA ASN A 387 13.60 -6.55 -7.47
C ASN A 387 14.91 -6.60 -6.68
N VAL A 388 15.20 -5.50 -5.97
CA VAL A 388 16.30 -5.42 -5.00
C VAL A 388 15.70 -5.24 -3.60
N ILE A 389 15.86 -6.26 -2.77
CA ILE A 389 15.20 -6.42 -1.47
C ILE A 389 16.26 -6.50 -0.37
N VAL A 390 16.42 -5.40 0.40
CA VAL A 390 17.60 -5.21 1.27
C VAL A 390 17.23 -4.84 2.70
N GLY A 391 17.81 -5.54 3.68
CA GLY A 391 17.79 -5.08 5.08
C GLY A 391 16.41 -5.06 5.75
N ASN A 392 15.45 -5.87 5.29
CA ASN A 392 14.10 -5.91 5.85
C ASN A 392 13.97 -6.91 7.02
N GLY A 393 12.97 -6.69 7.88
CA GLY A 393 12.46 -7.70 8.83
C GLY A 393 13.12 -7.73 10.20
N PHE A 394 13.95 -6.73 10.54
CA PHE A 394 14.72 -6.74 11.80
C PHE A 394 13.94 -6.31 13.03
N ALA A 395 12.78 -5.66 12.86
CA ALA A 395 12.02 -5.18 14.00
C ALA A 395 11.34 -6.33 14.74
N PHE A 396 11.55 -6.38 16.06
CA PHE A 396 10.87 -7.34 16.90
C PHE A 396 9.37 -7.00 16.96
N THR A 397 8.53 -8.02 16.76
CA THR A 397 7.09 -7.95 17.00
C THR A 397 6.72 -9.12 17.90
N PRO A 398 6.28 -8.88 19.15
CA PRO A 398 5.92 -9.96 20.07
C PRO A 398 4.89 -10.92 19.46
N GLY A 399 5.18 -12.21 19.50
CA GLY A 399 4.30 -13.26 18.98
C GLY A 399 4.23 -13.37 17.44
N ALA A 400 4.87 -12.45 16.70
CA ALA A 400 4.99 -12.59 15.25
C ALA A 400 6.05 -13.65 14.92
N TRP A 401 5.77 -14.42 13.88
CA TRP A 401 6.65 -15.47 13.40
C TRP A 401 6.46 -15.65 11.90
N GLY A 402 7.53 -16.06 11.22
CA GLY A 402 7.54 -16.39 9.79
C GLY A 402 7.10 -15.28 8.84
N ALA A 403 6.89 -14.04 9.30
CA ALA A 403 6.45 -12.90 8.47
C ALA A 403 7.51 -11.80 8.37
N ASN A 404 8.78 -12.12 8.72
CA ASN A 404 9.89 -11.17 8.78
C ASN A 404 11.06 -11.68 7.92
N ALA A 405 10.96 -11.47 6.61
CA ALA A 405 11.98 -11.83 5.62
C ALA A 405 12.13 -10.72 4.56
N GLY A 406 13.11 -10.83 3.67
CA GLY A 406 13.09 -10.06 2.43
C GLY A 406 11.76 -10.27 1.71
N MET A 407 11.34 -11.53 1.60
CA MET A 407 10.01 -11.87 1.11
C MET A 407 9.43 -13.10 1.81
N SER A 408 8.13 -13.03 2.10
CA SER A 408 7.37 -14.05 2.82
C SER A 408 6.13 -14.46 2.02
N LEU A 409 6.02 -15.74 1.66
CA LEU A 409 4.80 -16.32 1.08
C LEU A 409 4.01 -17.05 2.17
N SER A 410 2.86 -16.51 2.56
CA SER A 410 2.03 -17.08 3.60
C SER A 410 0.76 -17.70 3.06
N SER A 411 0.69 -19.03 3.13
CA SER A 411 -0.45 -19.84 2.68
C SER A 411 -1.03 -19.34 1.35
N SER A 412 -0.17 -19.20 0.33
CA SER A 412 -0.52 -18.55 -0.95
C SER A 412 0.04 -19.35 -2.12
N PRO A 413 -0.77 -19.99 -2.97
CA PRO A 413 -0.27 -20.88 -4.02
C PRO A 413 0.09 -20.14 -5.32
N GLN A 414 0.73 -20.87 -6.23
CA GLN A 414 0.95 -20.50 -7.64
C GLN A 414 1.86 -19.28 -7.86
N CYS A 415 2.74 -18.94 -6.92
CA CYS A 415 3.62 -17.79 -7.03
C CYS A 415 4.89 -18.10 -7.84
N ILE A 416 5.35 -17.11 -8.61
CA ILE A 416 6.59 -17.15 -9.40
C ILE A 416 7.53 -16.05 -8.90
N ILE A 417 8.67 -16.46 -8.38
CA ILE A 417 9.67 -15.60 -7.78
C ILE A 417 10.99 -15.76 -8.54
N GLU A 418 11.42 -14.72 -9.27
CA GLU A 418 12.60 -14.86 -10.13
C GLU A 418 13.48 -13.62 -10.25
N ARG A 419 14.81 -13.79 -10.35
CA ARG A 419 15.78 -12.70 -10.60
C ARG A 419 15.75 -11.58 -9.56
N ASN A 420 15.40 -11.89 -8.32
CA ASN A 420 15.47 -10.92 -7.22
C ASN A 420 16.81 -11.01 -6.49
N LEU A 421 17.30 -9.86 -6.02
CA LEU A 421 18.40 -9.79 -5.04
C LEU A 421 17.81 -9.66 -3.63
N LEU A 422 17.85 -10.72 -2.83
CA LEU A 422 17.42 -10.74 -1.44
C LEU A 422 18.67 -10.69 -0.54
N VAL A 423 19.09 -9.48 -0.17
CA VAL A 423 20.41 -9.23 0.43
C VAL A 423 20.31 -8.64 1.83
N GLY A 424 20.94 -9.27 2.81
CA GLY A 424 21.10 -8.70 4.15
C GLY A 424 19.80 -8.51 4.95
N ASN A 425 18.73 -9.23 4.59
CA ASN A 425 17.46 -9.23 5.34
C ASN A 425 17.58 -10.10 6.61
N LEU A 426 16.56 -10.07 7.49
CA LEU A 426 16.53 -10.98 8.64
C LEU A 426 16.56 -12.45 8.18
N GLU A 427 15.68 -12.81 7.26
CA GLU A 427 15.65 -14.05 6.50
C GLU A 427 15.57 -13.65 5.02
N GLY A 428 16.19 -14.39 4.11
CA GLY A 428 16.15 -14.05 2.68
C GLY A 428 14.73 -14.22 2.14
N PHE A 429 14.30 -15.47 2.08
CA PHE A 429 12.97 -15.89 1.68
C PHE A 429 12.36 -16.80 2.73
N ASN A 430 11.05 -16.73 2.96
CA ASN A 430 10.39 -17.74 3.77
C ASN A 430 9.01 -18.15 3.24
N PHE A 431 8.64 -19.37 3.58
CA PHE A 431 7.26 -19.83 3.56
C PHE A 431 6.69 -19.69 4.96
N ARG A 432 5.43 -19.26 5.06
CA ARG A 432 4.71 -19.15 6.32
C ARG A 432 3.36 -19.85 6.21
N GLU A 433 3.28 -21.07 6.71
CA GLU A 433 2.09 -21.90 6.55
C GLU A 433 1.29 -22.00 7.85
N GLN A 434 -0.01 -21.78 7.74
CA GLN A 434 -1.00 -21.97 8.78
C GLN A 434 -2.30 -22.51 8.17
N ASN A 435 -3.15 -23.14 8.99
CA ASN A 435 -4.51 -23.47 8.54
C ASN A 435 -5.31 -22.17 8.32
N ARG A 436 -5.53 -21.83 7.05
CA ARG A 436 -6.23 -20.62 6.62
C ARG A 436 -7.18 -20.95 5.48
N SER A 437 -8.18 -20.11 5.33
CA SER A 437 -9.00 -20.01 4.13
C SER A 437 -8.99 -18.55 3.67
N THR A 438 -9.30 -18.34 2.40
CA THR A 438 -9.38 -17.01 1.80
C THR A 438 -10.39 -17.00 0.66
N PRO A 439 -11.10 -15.89 0.41
CA PRO A 439 -11.99 -15.75 -0.74
C PRO A 439 -11.22 -15.74 -2.06
N ARG A 440 -11.86 -16.27 -3.10
CA ARG A 440 -11.54 -15.93 -4.51
C ARG A 440 -12.25 -14.66 -4.93
N ILE A 441 -11.69 -13.94 -5.89
CA ILE A 441 -12.40 -12.81 -6.49
C ILE A 441 -13.52 -13.40 -7.34
N ASP A 442 -14.75 -12.96 -7.11
CA ASP A 442 -15.97 -13.50 -7.74
C ASP A 442 -16.35 -14.93 -7.30
N GLY A 443 -15.73 -15.47 -6.23
CA GLY A 443 -15.99 -16.80 -5.71
C GLY A 443 -16.09 -16.87 -4.19
N GLU A 444 -16.23 -18.09 -3.66
CA GLU A 444 -16.34 -18.36 -2.23
C GLU A 444 -14.96 -18.44 -1.55
N SER A 445 -14.97 -18.49 -0.21
CA SER A 445 -13.76 -18.79 0.56
C SER A 445 -13.42 -20.27 0.51
N GLU A 446 -12.16 -20.57 0.20
CA GLU A 446 -11.61 -21.93 0.16
C GLU A 446 -10.37 -22.05 1.06
N PRO A 447 -10.09 -23.25 1.62
CA PRO A 447 -8.81 -23.52 2.27
C PRO A 447 -7.64 -23.19 1.33
N VAL A 448 -6.58 -22.58 1.87
CA VAL A 448 -5.44 -22.12 1.08
C VAL A 448 -4.14 -22.46 1.79
N TRP A 449 -3.13 -22.84 1.00
CA TRP A 449 -1.79 -23.16 1.47
C TRP A 449 -0.74 -22.89 0.39
N ASN A 450 0.54 -22.87 0.77
CA ASN A 450 1.65 -22.80 -0.17
C ASN A 450 1.68 -24.07 -1.02
N ALA A 451 1.41 -23.93 -2.31
CA ALA A 451 1.51 -24.99 -3.31
C ALA A 451 1.84 -24.43 -4.69
N ASP A 452 2.32 -25.26 -5.60
CA ASP A 452 2.61 -24.92 -7.00
C ASP A 452 3.56 -23.71 -7.13
N GLN A 453 4.61 -23.67 -6.31
CA GLN A 453 5.52 -22.53 -6.23
C GLN A 453 6.69 -22.67 -7.19
N VAL A 454 7.10 -21.58 -7.83
CA VAL A 454 8.31 -21.51 -8.65
C VAL A 454 9.22 -20.40 -8.14
N ILE A 455 10.28 -20.77 -7.42
CA ILE A 455 11.31 -19.84 -6.91
C ILE A 455 12.63 -20.17 -7.59
N ARG A 456 13.05 -19.33 -8.52
CA ARG A 456 14.22 -19.63 -9.36
C ARG A 456 15.06 -18.42 -9.71
N HIS A 457 16.34 -18.65 -10.00
CA HIS A 457 17.22 -17.58 -10.48
C HIS A 457 17.26 -16.37 -9.53
N ASN A 458 17.20 -16.58 -8.21
CA ASN A 458 17.34 -15.49 -7.24
C ASN A 458 18.73 -15.53 -6.63
N VAL A 459 19.21 -14.38 -6.17
CA VAL A 459 20.35 -14.27 -5.27
C VAL A 459 19.82 -14.09 -3.85
N LEU A 460 20.19 -15.00 -2.94
CA LEU A 460 19.92 -14.88 -1.51
C LEU A 460 21.26 -14.78 -0.79
N ALA A 461 21.63 -13.57 -0.39
CA ALA A 461 22.96 -13.30 0.11
C ALA A 461 22.94 -12.59 1.47
N TYR A 462 23.82 -13.02 2.37
CA TYR A 462 24.12 -12.34 3.62
C TYR A 462 22.93 -12.15 4.59
N ASN A 463 21.83 -12.90 4.40
CA ASN A 463 20.66 -12.81 5.26
C ASN A 463 20.94 -13.38 6.66
N ARG A 464 20.47 -12.71 7.72
CA ARG A 464 20.98 -12.87 9.09
C ARG A 464 20.73 -14.25 9.70
N LYS A 465 19.52 -14.78 9.58
CA LYS A 465 19.10 -16.03 10.21
C LYS A 465 19.16 -17.23 9.27
N ALA A 466 18.64 -17.08 8.06
CA ALA A 466 18.61 -18.10 7.04
C ALA A 466 18.49 -17.47 5.65
N GLN A 467 18.99 -18.16 4.61
CA GLN A 467 18.66 -17.79 3.24
C GLN A 467 17.23 -18.20 2.91
N VAL A 468 16.81 -19.39 3.34
CA VAL A 468 15.43 -19.88 3.23
C VAL A 468 14.94 -20.43 4.56
N TRP A 469 13.72 -20.06 4.98
CA TRP A 469 13.04 -20.69 6.11
C TRP A 469 11.63 -21.17 5.73
N GLY A 470 11.34 -22.45 5.95
CA GLY A 470 9.97 -22.99 5.90
C GLY A 470 9.29 -22.94 7.27
N TRP A 471 8.56 -21.87 7.60
CA TRP A 471 7.78 -21.77 8.83
C TRP A 471 6.41 -22.46 8.67
N PHE A 472 6.42 -23.79 8.76
CA PHE A 472 5.20 -24.60 8.63
C PHE A 472 4.57 -24.92 9.99
N ASP A 473 3.63 -24.10 10.46
CA ASP A 473 2.92 -24.33 11.73
C ASP A 473 1.64 -25.16 11.52
N ILE A 474 1.81 -26.34 10.93
CA ILE A 474 0.71 -27.25 10.58
C ILE A 474 0.93 -28.63 11.19
N GLY A 475 -0.17 -29.33 11.47
CA GLY A 475 -0.14 -30.60 12.19
C GLY A 475 -0.10 -31.84 11.29
N ASP A 476 -0.41 -31.71 10.01
CA ASP A 476 -0.57 -32.82 9.06
C ASP A 476 0.75 -33.30 8.43
N GLU A 477 1.87 -32.63 8.73
CA GLU A 477 3.18 -32.95 8.17
C GLU A 477 3.27 -32.85 6.62
N ARG A 478 2.34 -32.18 5.92
CA ARG A 478 2.37 -32.06 4.43
C ARG A 478 3.58 -31.35 3.87
N HIS A 479 4.34 -30.67 4.70
CA HIS A 479 5.58 -29.98 4.35
C HIS A 479 6.82 -30.87 4.47
N TRP A 480 6.69 -32.10 4.97
CA TRP A 480 7.77 -33.08 4.98
C TRP A 480 7.65 -33.98 3.75
N PRO A 481 8.77 -34.43 3.17
CA PRO A 481 8.80 -35.51 2.20
C PRO A 481 8.03 -36.72 2.73
N ARG A 482 7.36 -37.46 1.84
CA ARG A 482 6.59 -38.66 2.24
C ARG A 482 7.45 -39.67 3.03
N SER A 483 8.73 -39.80 2.67
CA SER A 483 9.70 -40.66 3.37
C SER A 483 10.04 -40.23 4.79
N LEU A 484 9.76 -38.97 5.15
CA LEU A 484 10.05 -38.36 6.45
C LEU A 484 8.77 -38.11 7.26
N GLN A 485 7.59 -38.38 6.73
CA GLN A 485 6.34 -38.28 7.48
C GLN A 485 6.24 -39.41 8.51
N THR A 486 5.76 -39.08 9.70
CA THR A 486 5.64 -39.99 10.85
C THR A 486 4.19 -40.36 11.17
N LYS A 487 3.23 -39.63 10.59
CA LYS A 487 1.81 -39.94 10.68
C LYS A 487 1.43 -40.89 9.54
N SER A 488 0.87 -42.05 9.87
CA SER A 488 0.29 -42.97 8.89
C SER A 488 -0.92 -42.32 8.18
N ASP A 489 -1.18 -42.71 6.93
CA ASP A 489 -2.31 -42.32 6.05
C ASP A 489 -3.75 -42.56 6.61
N GLN A 490 -3.94 -42.58 7.94
CA GLN A 490 -5.19 -42.97 8.61
C GLN A 490 -5.78 -41.82 9.45
N SER A 491 -6.16 -40.72 8.82
CA SER A 491 -7.19 -39.84 9.38
C SER A 491 -8.42 -39.85 8.49
N ASP A 492 -9.55 -40.30 9.04
CA ASP A 492 -10.91 -40.35 8.47
C ASP A 492 -11.54 -38.96 8.16
N THR A 493 -10.71 -37.94 7.95
CA THR A 493 -11.13 -36.60 7.54
C THR A 493 -10.57 -36.33 6.15
N SER A 494 -11.40 -35.81 5.26
CA SER A 494 -11.25 -35.66 3.80
C SER A 494 -10.02 -34.91 3.24
N ASP A 495 -8.97 -34.71 4.04
CA ASP A 495 -7.69 -34.16 3.58
C ASP A 495 -6.76 -35.34 3.31
N GLU A 496 -6.69 -35.77 2.05
CA GLU A 496 -5.77 -36.81 1.58
C GLU A 496 -4.32 -36.51 2.04
N GLY A 497 -3.55 -37.55 2.37
CA GLY A 497 -2.18 -37.48 2.92
C GLY A 497 -1.16 -36.79 2.02
N LEU A 498 -1.26 -35.45 1.91
CA LEU A 498 -0.34 -34.61 1.16
C LEU A 498 1.06 -34.71 1.77
N SER A 499 2.05 -34.65 0.89
CA SER A 499 3.47 -34.61 1.18
C SER A 499 4.14 -33.43 0.51
N LEU A 500 5.41 -33.17 0.84
CA LEU A 500 6.16 -32.07 0.24
C LEU A 500 6.20 -32.17 -1.30
N GLU A 501 6.24 -33.40 -1.82
CA GLU A 501 6.20 -33.68 -3.25
C GLU A 501 4.87 -33.22 -3.90
N ASP A 502 3.75 -33.38 -3.18
CA ASP A 502 2.42 -33.02 -3.67
C ASP A 502 2.19 -31.50 -3.63
N LEU A 503 2.88 -30.79 -2.72
CA LEU A 503 2.87 -29.32 -2.67
C LEU A 503 3.53 -28.67 -3.89
N LYS A 504 4.35 -29.42 -4.64
CA LYS A 504 5.04 -28.94 -5.86
C LYS A 504 5.80 -27.62 -5.62
N LEU A 505 6.54 -27.55 -4.52
CA LEU A 505 7.41 -26.42 -4.23
C LEU A 505 8.70 -26.56 -5.05
N SER A 506 8.93 -25.67 -6.01
CA SER A 506 10.14 -25.67 -6.84
C SER A 506 11.07 -24.55 -6.40
N LEU A 507 12.22 -24.90 -5.81
CA LEU A 507 13.33 -23.97 -5.59
C LEU A 507 14.46 -24.40 -6.50
N THR A 508 14.76 -23.68 -7.58
CA THR A 508 15.75 -24.15 -8.58
C THR A 508 16.65 -23.05 -9.11
N ASN A 509 17.88 -23.39 -9.49
CA ASN A 509 18.82 -22.44 -10.10
C ASN A 509 19.02 -21.14 -9.29
N ASN A 510 18.88 -21.18 -7.97
CA ASN A 510 19.15 -20.01 -7.12
C ASN A 510 20.64 -19.98 -6.74
N LEU A 511 21.13 -18.79 -6.42
CA LEU A 511 22.45 -18.59 -5.82
C LEU A 511 22.26 -18.24 -4.35
N TYR A 512 22.90 -19.01 -3.47
CA TYR A 512 22.95 -18.75 -2.05
C TYR A 512 24.35 -18.28 -1.64
N CYS A 513 24.43 -17.21 -0.87
CA CYS A 513 25.69 -16.68 -0.35
C CYS A 513 25.56 -16.39 1.16
N PRO A 514 25.48 -17.43 2.01
CA PRO A 514 25.45 -17.24 3.46
C PRO A 514 26.82 -16.73 3.93
N GLY A 515 26.82 -15.68 4.76
CA GLY A 515 28.01 -15.23 5.46
C GLY A 515 28.38 -16.15 6.64
N PRO A 516 29.55 -15.97 7.25
CA PRO A 516 29.97 -16.76 8.41
C PRO A 516 28.92 -16.77 9.53
N GLY A 517 28.54 -17.97 9.97
CA GLY A 517 27.55 -18.18 11.05
C GLY A 517 26.08 -17.97 10.66
N GLN A 518 25.80 -17.64 9.40
CA GLN A 518 24.42 -17.51 8.90
C GLN A 518 23.88 -18.85 8.42
N GLY A 519 22.58 -19.10 8.64
CA GLY A 519 21.92 -20.31 8.18
C GLY A 519 21.73 -20.34 6.65
N LEU A 520 21.76 -21.54 6.08
CA LEU A 520 21.39 -21.79 4.70
C LEU A 520 19.88 -22.04 4.61
N PHE A 521 19.42 -23.22 5.04
CA PHE A 521 18.01 -23.61 5.06
C PHE A 521 17.57 -24.05 6.46
N ASN A 522 16.40 -23.57 6.88
CA ASN A 522 15.68 -24.08 8.06
C ASN A 522 14.28 -24.54 7.65
N TRP A 523 13.80 -25.66 8.18
CA TRP A 523 12.51 -26.23 7.79
C TRP A 523 11.72 -26.68 9.02
N GLY A 524 10.47 -26.22 9.13
CA GLY A 524 9.63 -26.38 10.31
C GLY A 524 9.74 -25.22 11.31
N VAL A 525 8.79 -25.19 12.26
CA VAL A 525 8.73 -24.18 13.32
C VAL A 525 9.55 -24.60 14.54
N THR A 526 10.18 -23.63 15.21
CA THR A 526 11.13 -23.92 16.31
C THR A 526 10.50 -24.51 17.57
N TRP A 527 9.17 -24.40 17.73
CA TRP A 527 8.41 -24.96 18.85
C TRP A 527 7.78 -26.33 18.55
N LYS A 528 7.98 -26.87 17.34
CA LYS A 528 7.60 -28.22 16.94
C LYS A 528 8.80 -28.90 16.26
N ARG A 529 8.54 -29.99 15.51
CA ARG A 529 9.52 -30.63 14.65
C ARG A 529 10.10 -29.61 13.66
N HIS A 530 11.42 -29.50 13.66
CA HIS A 530 12.16 -28.68 12.71
C HIS A 530 13.55 -29.26 12.47
N GLN A 531 14.15 -28.89 11.35
CA GLN A 531 15.49 -29.30 10.95
C GLN A 531 16.25 -28.13 10.33
N ARG A 532 17.54 -28.05 10.62
CA ARG A 532 18.49 -27.14 9.96
C ARG A 532 19.30 -27.91 8.94
N TYR A 533 19.48 -27.32 7.76
CA TYR A 533 20.25 -27.88 6.67
C TYR A 533 21.45 -26.98 6.39
N PRO A 534 22.67 -27.37 6.79
CA PRO A 534 23.84 -26.52 6.70
C PRO A 534 24.42 -26.43 5.29
N ASP A 535 24.08 -27.37 4.40
CA ASP A 535 24.61 -27.49 3.05
C ASP A 535 23.49 -27.78 2.02
N LEU A 536 23.77 -27.53 0.74
CA LEU A 536 22.79 -27.75 -0.33
C LEU A 536 22.55 -29.22 -0.64
N GLU A 537 23.55 -30.09 -0.45
CA GLU A 537 23.44 -31.51 -0.77
C GLU A 537 22.35 -32.17 0.07
N THR A 538 22.31 -31.86 1.37
CA THR A 538 21.28 -32.36 2.29
C THR A 538 19.90 -31.78 1.99
N VAL A 539 19.79 -30.51 1.59
CA VAL A 539 18.51 -29.94 1.12
C VAL A 539 18.01 -30.68 -0.12
N GLN A 540 18.90 -30.90 -1.10
CA GLN A 540 18.56 -31.53 -2.38
C GLN A 540 18.18 -32.99 -2.22
N THR A 541 18.89 -33.73 -1.38
CA THR A 541 18.67 -35.18 -1.19
C THR A 541 17.54 -35.47 -0.22
N GLN A 542 17.40 -34.72 0.87
CA GLN A 542 16.38 -35.00 1.88
C GLN A 542 15.06 -34.32 1.59
N LEU A 543 15.05 -33.05 1.14
CA LEU A 543 13.81 -32.32 0.86
C LEU A 543 13.42 -32.34 -0.62
N GLY A 544 14.32 -32.75 -1.52
CA GLY A 544 14.07 -32.65 -2.96
C GLY A 544 14.08 -31.20 -3.50
N LEU A 545 14.43 -30.21 -2.68
CA LEU A 545 14.40 -28.79 -3.01
C LEU A 545 15.78 -28.28 -3.46
N ALA A 546 15.85 -27.02 -3.90
CA ALA A 546 17.09 -26.34 -4.29
C ALA A 546 17.87 -27.03 -5.44
N GLN A 547 17.20 -27.77 -6.33
CA GLN A 547 17.83 -28.46 -7.45
C GLN A 547 18.54 -27.46 -8.38
N ASN A 548 19.72 -27.83 -8.89
CA ASN A 548 20.58 -26.99 -9.74
C ASN A 548 21.01 -25.62 -9.16
N SER A 549 20.67 -25.36 -7.89
CA SER A 549 21.11 -24.18 -7.16
C SER A 549 22.54 -24.36 -6.66
N ILE A 550 23.23 -23.26 -6.37
CA ILE A 550 24.64 -23.27 -5.93
C ILE A 550 24.84 -22.41 -4.70
N VAL A 551 25.85 -22.76 -3.90
CA VAL A 551 26.45 -21.83 -2.93
C VAL A 551 27.67 -21.21 -3.59
N ALA A 552 27.70 -19.88 -3.68
CA ALA A 552 28.81 -19.14 -4.28
C ALA A 552 28.87 -17.71 -3.77
N ASP A 553 29.99 -17.03 -3.99
CA ASP A 553 30.16 -15.63 -3.63
C ASP A 553 29.26 -14.70 -4.47
N PHE A 554 28.79 -13.62 -3.84
CA PHE A 554 28.09 -12.53 -4.50
C PHE A 554 28.90 -11.22 -4.36
N PRO A 555 29.90 -11.00 -5.23
CA PRO A 555 30.86 -9.90 -5.10
C PRO A 555 30.31 -8.58 -5.65
N ALA A 556 29.24 -8.06 -5.04
CA ALA A 556 28.73 -6.73 -5.33
C ALA A 556 29.74 -5.64 -4.91
N GLU A 557 29.84 -4.55 -5.68
CA GLU A 557 30.76 -3.43 -5.45
C GLU A 557 30.61 -2.82 -4.05
N ASN A 558 29.40 -2.40 -3.69
CA ASN A 558 29.09 -1.80 -2.40
C ASN A 558 27.61 -2.00 -2.06
N ILE A 559 27.31 -3.09 -1.37
CA ILE A 559 25.96 -3.45 -0.91
C ILE A 559 25.34 -2.33 -0.06
N ALA A 560 26.12 -1.74 0.86
CA ALA A 560 25.62 -0.69 1.76
C ALA A 560 25.26 0.61 1.02
N GLY A 561 25.97 0.91 -0.07
CA GLY A 561 25.68 2.04 -0.95
C GLY A 561 24.71 1.73 -2.09
N LEU A 562 24.10 0.55 -2.11
CA LEU A 562 23.26 0.06 -3.22
C LEU A 562 23.96 0.08 -4.59
N ASP A 563 25.29 -0.04 -4.60
CA ASP A 563 26.05 -0.34 -5.80
C ASP A 563 26.18 -1.86 -5.91
N MET A 564 25.22 -2.44 -6.63
CA MET A 564 25.06 -3.88 -6.78
C MET A 564 25.78 -4.40 -8.01
N ARG A 565 26.61 -3.58 -8.69
CA ARG A 565 27.38 -4.03 -9.86
C ARG A 565 28.30 -5.18 -9.50
N ILE A 566 28.38 -6.17 -10.38
CA ILE A 566 29.15 -7.42 -10.20
C ILE A 566 30.10 -7.68 -11.39
N PRO A 567 31.18 -8.45 -11.22
CA PRO A 567 32.02 -8.89 -12.34
C PRO A 567 31.22 -9.69 -13.38
N CYS A 568 31.66 -9.67 -14.64
CA CYS A 568 30.96 -10.36 -15.73
C CYS A 568 30.94 -11.89 -15.58
N ASP A 569 31.95 -12.45 -14.92
CA ASP A 569 32.11 -13.87 -14.61
C ASP A 569 31.48 -14.27 -13.27
N SER A 570 30.79 -13.33 -12.61
CA SER A 570 30.08 -13.60 -11.35
C SER A 570 29.11 -14.79 -11.51
N PRO A 571 29.08 -15.72 -10.54
CA PRO A 571 28.15 -16.84 -10.56
C PRO A 571 26.68 -16.41 -10.69
N ALA A 572 26.32 -15.22 -10.19
CA ALA A 572 24.98 -14.65 -10.36
C ALA A 572 24.62 -14.37 -11.82
N MET A 573 25.59 -13.92 -12.64
CA MET A 573 25.39 -13.73 -14.09
C MET A 573 25.29 -15.07 -14.80
N LEU A 574 26.20 -16.00 -14.51
CA LEU A 574 26.26 -17.31 -15.15
C LEU A 574 25.02 -18.17 -14.88
N LYS A 575 24.35 -17.96 -13.75
CA LYS A 575 23.09 -18.63 -13.38
C LYS A 575 21.82 -17.85 -13.76
N ASP A 576 21.96 -16.74 -14.49
CA ASP A 576 20.85 -15.83 -14.87
C ASP A 576 20.07 -15.34 -13.63
N CYS A 577 20.74 -15.20 -12.48
CA CYS A 577 20.11 -14.81 -11.21
C CYS A 577 19.98 -13.30 -11.00
N TYR A 578 20.59 -12.50 -11.88
CA TYR A 578 20.72 -11.07 -11.68
C TYR A 578 19.52 -10.30 -12.27
N PRO A 579 19.00 -9.25 -11.62
CA PRO A 579 17.88 -8.47 -12.11
C PRO A 579 18.09 -7.91 -13.51
N ARG A 580 17.00 -7.86 -14.28
CA ARG A 580 16.92 -7.25 -15.60
C ARG A 580 16.25 -5.88 -15.50
N GLY A 581 16.79 -4.91 -16.24
CA GLY A 581 16.27 -3.54 -16.24
C GLY A 581 16.71 -2.72 -15.01
N PRO A 582 16.37 -1.43 -14.99
CA PRO A 582 16.74 -0.55 -13.89
C PRO A 582 15.90 -0.83 -12.64
N VAL A 583 16.47 -0.50 -11.47
CA VAL A 583 15.76 -0.44 -10.20
C VAL A 583 16.04 0.94 -9.59
N PRO A 584 15.02 1.72 -9.19
CA PRO A 584 15.22 3.08 -8.71
C PRO A 584 16.12 3.11 -7.46
N GLY A 585 17.12 3.99 -7.47
CA GLY A 585 18.06 4.16 -6.36
C GLY A 585 19.13 3.06 -6.26
N VAL A 586 19.23 2.14 -7.22
CA VAL A 586 20.23 1.06 -7.23
C VAL A 586 21.09 1.13 -8.48
N ARG A 587 22.41 0.99 -8.32
CA ARG A 587 23.31 0.81 -9.47
C ARG A 587 23.44 -0.68 -9.75
N LEU A 588 22.74 -1.15 -10.77
CA LEU A 588 22.84 -2.51 -11.29
C LEU A 588 23.76 -2.56 -12.52
N GLY A 589 24.32 -3.73 -12.80
CA GLY A 589 25.07 -4.00 -14.02
C GLY A 589 26.40 -4.70 -13.78
N ILE A 590 27.28 -4.63 -14.77
CA ILE A 590 28.61 -5.22 -14.71
C ILE A 590 29.62 -4.14 -14.31
N ARG A 591 30.61 -4.49 -13.48
CA ARG A 591 31.81 -3.68 -13.24
C ARG A 591 33.00 -4.29 -13.97
N ASP A 592 33.92 -3.42 -14.39
CA ASP A 592 35.19 -3.77 -15.04
C ASP A 592 36.15 -4.49 -14.08
#